data_AF-A0A9E5EBY2-F1
#
_entry.id   AF-A0A9E5EBY2-F1
#
_cell.length_a   1.000
_cell.length_b   1.000
_cell.length_c   1.000
_cell.angle_alpha   90.00
_cell.angle_beta   90.00
_cell.angle_gamma   90.00
#
_symmetry.space_group_name_H-M   'P 1'
#
loop_
_entity.id
_entity.type
_entity.pdbx_description
1 polymer ?
#
loop_
_entity_poly.entity_id
_entity_poly.type
_entity_poly.pdbx_seq_one_letter_code
_entity_poly.pdbx_strand_id
1 'polypeptide(L)'
;RVWRNFYGRRALRLLPALVVLMIVFTLVSVADGATLGSLWPSVRSVLLYYNNWHSVWDPEHFNSDLGHLWSLAIEEQFYIVWPVVLAAVLAFSRRLWVRLALVAVPIVWVFWYRSKVWDTGAGWVNVFVRTDTRIDTLLIGCVLALVFRYARPRRDVVTWAGAVGGVVLLVMVAKSTALQGWMYKGGFTLTAVAAGAVVLAIAEGVGPYPKVLSNGVLRLAGRVSYGLYLWHLPVFNYVFRNTPTWSAVPRTLVALGASFALTGASWMLIERVALARKDKWFGSRVAHGVSVTKPAPPVLTQYVWRGIIAVGSASVVTLAVANVWPRSEIPMTDRMGYALIADFHLNRYWQVALLWMLLMPLIAVFVWSLLPRLASSRPMLRSFVGDRALPRVNFDDTVVVETLRGGAADSLARLAVVGATAGLLVAVSFGPGLTNGWWWLVLCGATYMG
;
A
#
# COMPACT_ATOMS: atom_id res chain seq x y z
N ARG A 1 3.33 -24.66 -22.45
CA ARG A 1 3.70 -23.21 -22.66
C ARG A 1 2.80 -22.26 -21.87
N VAL A 2 1.47 -22.39 -21.94
CA VAL A 2 0.52 -21.51 -21.21
C VAL A 2 0.73 -21.55 -19.69
N TRP A 3 0.77 -22.73 -19.08
CA TRP A 3 0.98 -22.89 -17.63
C TRP A 3 2.32 -22.33 -17.15
N ARG A 4 3.42 -22.64 -17.84
CA ARG A 4 4.75 -22.09 -17.54
C ARG A 4 4.74 -20.55 -17.53
N ASN A 5 4.11 -19.94 -18.52
CA ASN A 5 4.02 -18.48 -18.59
C ASN A 5 3.11 -17.92 -17.49
N PHE A 6 2.02 -18.61 -17.14
CA PHE A 6 1.14 -18.21 -16.06
C PHE A 6 1.89 -18.19 -14.71
N TYR A 7 2.48 -19.31 -14.32
CA TYR A 7 3.23 -19.44 -13.06
C TYR A 7 4.45 -18.53 -13.01
N GLY A 8 5.22 -18.42 -14.11
CA GLY A 8 6.39 -17.56 -14.15
C GLY A 8 6.05 -16.07 -13.97
N ARG A 9 4.96 -15.60 -14.57
CA ARG A 9 4.49 -14.21 -14.41
C ARG A 9 3.98 -13.94 -13.00
N ARG A 10 3.30 -14.92 -12.40
CA ARG A 10 2.80 -14.85 -11.03
C ARG A 10 3.93 -14.86 -10.00
N ALA A 11 4.89 -15.75 -10.16
CA ALA A 11 6.10 -15.82 -9.33
C ALA A 11 6.85 -14.48 -9.33
N LEU A 12 7.11 -13.89 -10.51
CA LEU A 12 7.76 -12.57 -10.60
C LEU A 12 6.93 -11.41 -10.04
N ARG A 13 5.60 -11.58 -9.93
CA ARG A 13 4.72 -10.58 -9.32
C ARG A 13 4.73 -10.66 -7.80
N LEU A 14 4.69 -11.87 -7.24
CA LEU A 14 4.39 -12.10 -5.82
C LEU A 14 5.64 -12.40 -4.98
N LEU A 15 6.49 -13.33 -5.42
CA LEU A 15 7.58 -13.87 -4.59
C LEU A 15 8.63 -12.83 -4.19
N PRO A 16 9.13 -11.94 -5.08
CA PRO A 16 10.19 -11.01 -4.70
C PRO A 16 9.81 -10.12 -3.52
N ALA A 17 8.61 -9.54 -3.54
CA ALA A 17 8.16 -8.67 -2.44
C ALA A 17 7.82 -9.48 -1.18
N LEU A 18 7.28 -10.69 -1.32
CA LEU A 18 7.02 -11.59 -0.19
C LEU A 18 8.32 -11.98 0.53
N VAL A 19 9.36 -12.35 -0.21
CA VAL A 19 10.67 -12.71 0.35
C VAL A 19 11.29 -11.51 1.08
N VAL A 20 11.23 -10.31 0.50
CA VAL A 20 11.73 -9.11 1.19
C VAL A 20 10.91 -8.81 2.44
N LEU A 21 9.58 -8.95 2.40
CA LEU A 21 8.76 -8.84 3.61
C LEU A 21 9.24 -9.82 4.67
N MET A 22 9.45 -11.11 4.34
CA MET A 22 9.90 -12.11 5.31
C MET A 22 11.27 -11.78 5.91
N ILE A 23 12.22 -11.28 5.10
CA ILE A 23 13.53 -10.86 5.59
C ILE A 23 13.38 -9.69 6.56
N VAL A 24 12.69 -8.62 6.14
CA VAL A 24 12.52 -7.42 6.97
C VAL A 24 11.74 -7.74 8.25
N PHE A 25 10.66 -8.49 8.14
CA PHE A 25 9.87 -8.96 9.27
C PHE A 25 10.72 -9.74 10.28
N THR A 26 11.54 -10.68 9.80
CA THR A 26 12.42 -11.48 10.67
C THR A 26 13.45 -10.60 11.38
N LEU A 27 14.12 -9.70 10.64
CA LEU A 27 15.12 -8.79 11.21
C LEU A 27 14.51 -7.84 12.25
N VAL A 28 13.36 -7.24 11.95
CA VAL A 28 12.65 -6.35 12.88
C VAL A 28 12.17 -7.12 14.11
N SER A 29 11.61 -8.32 13.93
CA SER A 29 11.13 -9.13 15.06
C SER A 29 12.27 -9.57 15.97
N VAL A 30 13.43 -9.94 15.42
CA VAL A 30 14.64 -10.26 16.20
C VAL A 30 15.16 -9.04 16.95
N ALA A 31 15.17 -7.87 16.31
CA ALA A 31 15.53 -6.61 16.97
C ALA A 31 14.56 -6.24 18.11
N ASP A 32 13.30 -6.69 18.02
CA ASP A 32 12.25 -6.54 19.02
C ASP A 32 12.18 -7.75 20.00
N GLY A 33 13.30 -8.49 20.13
CA GLY A 33 13.49 -9.52 21.15
C GLY A 33 13.02 -10.93 20.80
N ALA A 34 12.48 -11.18 19.60
CA ALA A 34 12.10 -12.52 19.18
C ALA A 34 13.33 -13.39 18.84
N THR A 35 13.21 -14.70 19.03
CA THR A 35 14.25 -15.66 18.59
C THR A 35 13.93 -16.21 17.21
N LEU A 36 14.96 -16.55 16.41
CA LEU A 36 14.75 -17.19 15.11
C LEU A 36 13.93 -18.49 15.23
N GLY A 37 14.15 -19.26 16.30
CA GLY A 37 13.38 -20.47 16.60
C GLY A 37 11.88 -20.18 16.77
N SER A 38 11.53 -19.10 17.47
CA SER A 38 10.12 -18.70 17.66
C SER A 38 9.45 -18.20 16.37
N LEU A 39 10.20 -17.58 15.46
CA LEU A 39 9.66 -17.02 14.22
C LEU A 39 9.55 -18.06 13.10
N TRP A 40 10.44 -19.05 13.09
CA TRP A 40 10.57 -20.00 11.99
C TRP A 40 9.26 -20.73 11.63
N PRO A 41 8.42 -21.20 12.58
CA PRO A 41 7.15 -21.84 12.26
C PRO A 41 6.21 -20.99 11.41
N SER A 42 6.16 -19.68 11.67
CA SER A 42 5.31 -18.74 10.93
C SER A 42 5.95 -18.30 9.61
N VAL A 43 7.26 -18.05 9.60
CA VAL A 43 7.98 -17.69 8.35
C VAL A 43 7.91 -18.82 7.34
N ARG A 44 8.17 -20.07 7.75
CA ARG A 44 8.13 -21.23 6.86
C ARG A 44 6.71 -21.48 6.34
N SER A 45 5.67 -21.23 7.14
CA SER A 45 4.28 -21.44 6.73
C SER A 45 3.81 -20.45 5.68
N VAL A 46 4.30 -19.21 5.73
CA VAL A 46 4.10 -18.21 4.68
C VAL A 46 4.84 -18.59 3.41
N LEU A 47 6.12 -18.94 3.49
CA LEU A 47 6.94 -19.28 2.32
C LEU A 47 6.44 -20.54 1.59
N LEU A 48 5.88 -21.49 2.33
CA LEU A 48 5.31 -22.74 1.81
C LEU A 48 3.79 -22.67 1.59
N TYR A 49 3.17 -21.49 1.73
CA TYR A 49 1.74 -21.25 1.48
C TYR A 49 0.78 -22.18 2.25
N TYR A 50 1.11 -22.48 3.52
CA TYR A 50 0.21 -23.13 4.47
C TYR A 50 -0.09 -22.29 5.72
N ASN A 51 0.26 -21.00 5.72
CA ASN A 51 0.06 -20.08 6.84
C ASN A 51 -1.37 -20.10 7.43
N ASN A 52 -2.37 -20.31 6.58
CA ASN A 52 -3.76 -20.42 7.01
C ASN A 52 -4.06 -21.66 7.85
N TRP A 53 -3.33 -22.76 7.64
CA TRP A 53 -3.45 -23.96 8.45
C TRP A 53 -2.54 -23.91 9.68
N HIS A 54 -1.38 -23.24 9.57
CA HIS A 54 -0.50 -22.98 10.72
C HIS A 54 -1.24 -22.25 11.84
N SER A 55 -2.02 -21.21 11.50
CA SER A 55 -2.83 -20.47 12.48
C SER A 55 -3.94 -21.29 13.15
N VAL A 56 -4.29 -22.46 12.60
CA VAL A 56 -5.35 -23.35 13.10
C VAL A 56 -4.76 -24.51 13.88
N TRP A 57 -3.71 -25.15 13.37
CA TRP A 57 -3.10 -26.34 13.98
C TRP A 57 -2.13 -26.01 15.11
N ASP A 58 -1.50 -24.84 15.05
CA ASP A 58 -0.47 -24.43 16.01
C ASP A 58 -0.61 -22.94 16.34
N PRO A 59 -1.72 -22.54 16.98
CA PRO A 59 -1.99 -21.14 17.31
C PRO A 59 -0.99 -20.56 18.33
N GLU A 60 -0.36 -21.41 19.15
CA GLU A 60 0.63 -20.98 20.15
C GLU A 60 1.92 -20.47 19.51
N HIS A 61 2.37 -21.10 18.42
CA HIS A 61 3.55 -20.68 17.65
C HIS A 61 3.18 -19.85 16.40
N PHE A 62 1.95 -19.35 16.34
CA PHE A 62 1.48 -18.49 15.27
C PHE A 62 1.80 -17.02 15.55
N ASN A 63 2.50 -16.36 14.63
CA ASN A 63 2.75 -14.93 14.72
C ASN A 63 1.65 -14.14 14.01
N SER A 64 0.87 -13.40 14.79
CA SER A 64 -0.29 -12.63 14.32
C SER A 64 0.05 -11.46 13.39
N ASP A 65 1.31 -11.00 13.35
CA ASP A 65 1.78 -9.99 12.39
C ASP A 65 1.73 -10.49 10.94
N LEU A 66 1.83 -11.81 10.76
CA LEU A 66 1.67 -12.50 9.48
C LEU A 66 0.23 -13.03 9.29
N GLY A 67 -0.68 -12.61 10.18
CA GLY A 67 -2.10 -12.95 10.25
C GLY A 67 -2.78 -12.96 8.91
N HIS A 68 -2.80 -11.81 8.24
CA HIS A 68 -3.50 -11.56 6.97
C HIS A 68 -3.07 -12.48 5.83
N LEU A 69 -1.83 -13.01 5.85
CA LEU A 69 -1.28 -13.82 4.76
C LEU A 69 -1.97 -15.19 4.58
N TRP A 70 -2.95 -15.53 5.44
CA TRP A 70 -3.81 -16.69 5.24
C TRP A 70 -4.47 -16.72 3.86
N SER A 71 -4.92 -15.58 3.34
CA SER A 71 -5.65 -15.54 2.07
C SER A 71 -4.72 -15.81 0.88
N LEU A 72 -3.44 -15.46 1.00
CA LEU A 72 -2.42 -15.75 0.01
C LEU A 72 -2.11 -17.26 -0.06
N ALA A 73 -2.13 -17.95 1.08
CA ALA A 73 -2.00 -19.40 1.14
C ALA A 73 -3.15 -20.12 0.40
N ILE A 74 -4.40 -19.70 0.65
CA ILE A 74 -5.57 -20.21 -0.08
C ILE A 74 -5.42 -20.00 -1.59
N GLU A 75 -4.97 -18.81 -1.98
CA GLU A 75 -4.82 -18.43 -3.38
C GLU A 75 -3.80 -19.34 -4.11
N GLU A 76 -2.63 -19.61 -3.53
CA GLU A 76 -1.66 -20.53 -4.14
C GLU A 76 -2.13 -21.98 -4.14
N GLN A 77 -2.76 -22.46 -3.05
CA GLN A 77 -3.37 -23.79 -3.02
C GLN A 77 -4.39 -23.96 -4.15
N PHE A 78 -5.24 -22.95 -4.36
CA PHE A 78 -6.17 -22.91 -5.48
C PHE A 78 -5.43 -22.98 -6.82
N TYR A 79 -4.38 -22.19 -7.03
CA TYR A 79 -3.67 -22.18 -8.31
C TYR A 79 -2.92 -23.47 -8.62
N ILE A 80 -2.49 -24.23 -7.60
CA ILE A 80 -1.91 -25.57 -7.79
C ILE A 80 -2.99 -26.56 -8.26
N VAL A 81 -4.17 -26.55 -7.63
CA VAL A 81 -5.23 -27.56 -7.85
C VAL A 81 -6.11 -27.23 -9.07
N TRP A 82 -6.46 -25.95 -9.25
CA TRP A 82 -7.46 -25.50 -10.21
C TRP A 82 -7.16 -25.84 -11.68
N PRO A 83 -5.91 -25.79 -12.18
CA PRO A 83 -5.61 -26.19 -13.56
C PRO A 83 -6.08 -27.61 -13.91
N VAL A 84 -5.91 -28.55 -12.97
CA VAL A 84 -6.32 -29.96 -13.13
C VAL A 84 -7.84 -30.04 -13.08
N VAL A 85 -8.46 -29.38 -12.10
CA VAL A 85 -9.93 -29.33 -11.97
C VAL A 85 -10.58 -28.72 -13.21
N LEU A 86 -10.06 -27.60 -13.71
CA LEU A 86 -10.56 -26.93 -14.91
C LEU A 86 -10.42 -27.84 -16.13
N ALA A 87 -9.29 -28.53 -16.30
CA ALA A 87 -9.12 -29.49 -17.39
C ALA A 87 -10.17 -30.61 -17.32
N ALA A 88 -10.40 -31.17 -16.12
CA ALA A 88 -11.42 -32.19 -15.90
C ALA A 88 -12.84 -31.68 -16.19
N VAL A 89 -13.22 -30.50 -15.69
CA VAL A 89 -14.53 -29.87 -15.96
C VAL A 89 -14.76 -29.65 -17.46
N LEU A 90 -13.75 -29.18 -18.18
CA LEU A 90 -13.85 -28.92 -19.61
C LEU A 90 -13.90 -30.21 -20.44
N ALA A 91 -13.21 -31.27 -19.99
CA ALA A 91 -13.19 -32.58 -20.63
C ALA A 91 -14.49 -33.38 -20.37
N PHE A 92 -15.06 -33.27 -19.17
CA PHE A 92 -16.23 -34.06 -18.76
C PHE A 92 -17.49 -33.75 -19.59
N SER A 93 -17.73 -32.47 -19.91
CA SER A 93 -18.88 -32.11 -20.74
C SER A 93 -18.64 -30.83 -21.53
N ARG A 94 -19.25 -30.76 -22.72
CA ARG A 94 -19.33 -29.53 -23.52
C ARG A 94 -20.54 -28.66 -23.16
N ARG A 95 -21.52 -29.22 -22.45
CA ARG A 95 -22.75 -28.50 -22.09
C ARG A 95 -22.45 -27.51 -20.96
N LEU A 96 -22.75 -26.23 -21.16
CA LEU A 96 -22.43 -25.18 -20.21
C LEU A 96 -23.08 -25.42 -18.84
N TRP A 97 -24.35 -25.83 -18.80
CA TRP A 97 -25.05 -26.08 -17.53
C TRP A 97 -24.38 -27.17 -16.69
N VAL A 98 -23.80 -28.21 -17.32
CA VAL A 98 -23.03 -29.25 -16.62
C VAL A 98 -21.77 -28.65 -16.02
N ARG A 99 -21.02 -27.84 -16.77
CA ARG A 99 -19.82 -27.16 -16.27
C ARG A 99 -20.13 -26.21 -15.12
N LEU A 100 -21.24 -25.47 -15.22
CA LEU A 100 -21.72 -24.60 -14.15
C LEU A 100 -22.07 -25.43 -12.91
N ALA A 101 -22.80 -26.54 -13.07
CA ALA A 101 -23.16 -27.43 -11.96
C ALA A 101 -21.91 -28.00 -11.26
N LEU A 102 -20.91 -28.48 -12.03
CA LEU A 102 -19.67 -29.03 -11.48
C LEU A 102 -18.89 -28.03 -10.61
N VAL A 103 -18.97 -26.73 -10.91
CA VAL A 103 -18.30 -25.68 -10.12
C VAL A 103 -19.22 -25.12 -9.03
N ALA A 104 -20.53 -25.07 -9.26
CA ALA A 104 -21.51 -24.49 -8.33
C ALA A 104 -21.86 -25.43 -7.16
N VAL A 105 -21.89 -26.75 -7.36
CA VAL A 105 -22.18 -27.71 -6.28
C VAL A 105 -21.19 -27.60 -5.13
N PRO A 106 -19.85 -27.53 -5.36
CA PRO A 106 -18.89 -27.27 -4.29
C PRO A 106 -19.13 -25.94 -3.55
N ILE A 107 -19.64 -24.89 -4.20
CA ILE A 107 -19.96 -23.61 -3.53
C ILE A 107 -21.06 -23.81 -2.50
N VAL A 108 -22.12 -24.54 -2.87
CA VAL A 108 -23.24 -24.87 -1.96
C VAL A 108 -22.75 -25.73 -0.79
N TRP A 109 -21.86 -26.69 -1.07
CA TRP A 109 -21.25 -27.51 -0.04
C TRP A 109 -20.40 -26.68 0.93
N VAL A 110 -19.55 -25.78 0.44
CA VAL A 110 -18.72 -24.89 1.29
C VAL A 110 -19.60 -23.98 2.15
N PHE A 111 -20.67 -23.42 1.57
CA PHE A 111 -21.63 -22.62 2.31
C PHE A 111 -22.24 -23.41 3.49
N TRP A 112 -22.76 -24.61 3.21
CA TRP A 112 -23.37 -25.47 4.22
C TRP A 112 -22.35 -25.91 5.28
N TYR A 113 -21.19 -26.39 4.83
CA TYR A 113 -20.11 -26.87 5.69
C TYR A 113 -19.58 -25.77 6.60
N ARG A 114 -19.35 -24.55 6.07
CA ARG A 114 -18.95 -23.39 6.87
C ARG A 114 -19.99 -23.08 7.96
N SER A 115 -21.28 -23.13 7.63
CA SER A 115 -22.34 -22.96 8.64
C SER A 115 -22.27 -24.02 9.72
N LYS A 116 -22.06 -25.29 9.34
CA LYS A 116 -21.94 -26.41 10.29
C LYS A 116 -20.74 -26.27 11.21
N VAL A 117 -19.57 -25.91 10.68
CA VAL A 117 -18.35 -25.70 11.49
C VAL A 117 -18.52 -24.51 12.42
N TRP A 118 -19.20 -23.43 12.00
CA TRP A 118 -19.52 -22.32 12.89
C TRP A 118 -20.41 -22.76 14.07
N ASP A 119 -21.42 -23.58 13.79
CA ASP A 119 -22.36 -24.05 14.81
C ASP A 119 -21.75 -25.03 15.82
N THR A 120 -20.56 -25.58 15.58
CA THR A 120 -19.84 -26.37 16.59
C THR A 120 -19.22 -25.51 17.69
N GLY A 121 -19.27 -24.18 17.57
CA GLY A 121 -18.56 -23.26 18.46
C GLY A 121 -17.06 -23.21 18.21
N ALA A 122 -16.58 -23.72 17.07
CA ALA A 122 -15.20 -23.53 16.65
C ALA A 122 -14.90 -22.03 16.56
N GLY A 123 -13.94 -21.55 17.36
CA GLY A 123 -13.60 -20.12 17.41
C GLY A 123 -13.37 -19.51 16.02
N TRP A 124 -13.66 -18.21 15.86
CA TRP A 124 -13.78 -17.59 14.53
C TRP A 124 -12.60 -17.82 13.58
N VAL A 125 -11.35 -17.84 14.08
CA VAL A 125 -10.16 -18.14 13.28
C VAL A 125 -10.26 -19.51 12.63
N ASN A 126 -10.71 -20.52 13.36
CA ASN A 126 -10.89 -21.90 12.88
C ASN A 126 -11.96 -22.07 11.81
N VAL A 127 -12.67 -21.02 11.45
CA VAL A 127 -13.64 -21.00 10.35
C VAL A 127 -13.25 -19.97 9.29
N PHE A 128 -12.63 -18.87 9.69
CA PHE A 128 -12.37 -17.71 8.83
C PHE A 128 -11.21 -17.92 7.85
N VAL A 129 -10.18 -18.67 8.24
CA VAL A 129 -8.93 -18.74 7.46
C VAL A 129 -8.77 -20.02 6.65
N ARG A 130 -9.58 -21.06 6.90
CA ARG A 130 -9.36 -22.36 6.27
C ARG A 130 -9.83 -22.40 4.82
N THR A 131 -9.10 -23.15 3.99
CA THR A 131 -9.41 -23.29 2.56
C THR A 131 -10.77 -23.94 2.35
N ASP A 132 -11.09 -24.98 3.11
CA ASP A 132 -12.34 -25.75 3.01
C ASP A 132 -13.60 -24.95 3.38
N THR A 133 -13.47 -23.83 4.10
CA THR A 133 -14.59 -22.95 4.46
C THR A 133 -14.62 -21.64 3.65
N ARG A 134 -13.59 -21.36 2.83
CA ARG A 134 -13.38 -20.06 2.16
C ARG A 134 -13.16 -20.12 0.64
N ILE A 135 -12.97 -21.31 0.09
CA ILE A 135 -12.70 -21.48 -1.34
C ILE A 135 -13.89 -21.07 -2.23
N ASP A 136 -15.10 -20.98 -1.66
CA ASP A 136 -16.32 -20.54 -2.35
C ASP A 136 -16.14 -19.21 -3.09
N THR A 137 -15.39 -18.26 -2.53
CA THR A 137 -15.14 -16.96 -3.17
C THR A 137 -14.42 -17.10 -4.52
N LEU A 138 -13.40 -17.98 -4.60
CA LEU A 138 -12.66 -18.24 -5.83
C LEU A 138 -13.49 -19.05 -6.83
N LEU A 139 -14.29 -20.00 -6.34
CA LEU A 139 -15.19 -20.80 -7.17
C LEU A 139 -16.32 -19.96 -7.78
N ILE A 140 -16.87 -18.98 -7.05
CA ILE A 140 -17.83 -18.00 -7.59
C ILE A 140 -17.21 -17.25 -8.77
N GLY A 141 -15.95 -16.81 -8.65
CA GLY A 141 -15.20 -16.22 -9.75
C GLY A 141 -15.08 -17.15 -10.96
N CYS A 142 -14.91 -18.46 -10.74
CA CYS A 142 -14.85 -19.47 -11.80
C CYS A 142 -16.19 -19.66 -12.51
N VAL A 143 -17.29 -19.72 -11.77
CA VAL A 143 -18.67 -19.74 -12.34
C VAL A 143 -18.88 -18.51 -13.21
N LEU A 144 -18.53 -17.32 -12.70
CA LEU A 144 -18.67 -16.06 -13.44
C LEU A 144 -17.80 -16.02 -14.70
N ALA A 145 -16.59 -16.58 -14.65
CA ALA A 145 -15.74 -16.70 -15.84
C ALA A 145 -16.38 -17.59 -16.92
N LEU A 146 -17.03 -18.70 -16.54
CA LEU A 146 -17.77 -19.55 -17.47
C LEU A 146 -19.00 -18.83 -18.05
N VAL A 147 -19.77 -18.12 -17.21
CA VAL A 147 -20.92 -17.30 -17.64
C VAL A 147 -20.47 -16.21 -18.61
N PHE A 148 -19.43 -15.45 -18.26
CA PHE A 148 -18.88 -14.39 -19.11
C PHE A 148 -18.37 -14.92 -20.44
N ARG A 149 -17.71 -16.08 -20.45
CA ARG A 149 -17.13 -16.65 -21.67
C ARG A 149 -18.19 -17.26 -22.58
N TYR A 150 -19.13 -18.02 -22.03
CA TYR A 150 -20.00 -18.92 -22.80
C TYR A 150 -21.48 -18.52 -22.79
N ALA A 151 -22.01 -17.97 -21.69
CA ALA A 151 -23.42 -17.57 -21.62
C ALA A 151 -23.66 -16.17 -22.21
N ARG A 152 -22.70 -15.25 -22.02
CA ARG A 152 -22.77 -13.85 -22.50
C ARG A 152 -24.10 -13.20 -22.09
N PRO A 153 -24.34 -13.00 -20.78
CA PRO A 153 -25.59 -12.42 -20.29
C PRO A 153 -25.84 -11.05 -20.93
N ARG A 154 -27.12 -10.68 -21.06
CA ARG A 154 -27.51 -9.39 -21.62
C ARG A 154 -26.95 -8.24 -20.76
N ARG A 155 -26.55 -7.15 -21.42
CA ARG A 155 -25.86 -6.03 -20.78
C ARG A 155 -26.69 -5.31 -19.72
N ASP A 156 -27.99 -5.22 -19.91
CA ASP A 156 -28.95 -4.69 -18.93
C ASP A 156 -28.97 -5.54 -17.65
N VAL A 157 -29.02 -6.86 -17.79
CA VAL A 157 -28.97 -7.79 -16.65
C VAL A 157 -27.66 -7.62 -15.89
N VAL A 158 -26.52 -7.52 -16.59
CA VAL A 158 -25.21 -7.28 -15.95
C VAL A 158 -25.15 -5.91 -15.27
N THR A 159 -25.77 -4.89 -15.87
CA THR A 159 -25.81 -3.53 -15.30
C THR A 159 -26.57 -3.53 -13.97
N TRP A 160 -27.76 -4.13 -13.93
CA TRP A 160 -28.56 -4.26 -12.72
C TRP A 160 -27.88 -5.14 -11.67
N ALA A 161 -27.35 -6.30 -12.07
CA ALA A 161 -26.62 -7.18 -11.17
C ALA A 161 -25.40 -6.47 -10.56
N GLY A 162 -24.66 -5.70 -11.38
CA GLY A 162 -23.57 -4.86 -10.92
C GLY A 162 -24.03 -3.84 -9.88
N ALA A 163 -25.04 -3.04 -10.21
CA ALA A 163 -25.58 -2.02 -9.31
C ALA A 163 -26.06 -2.59 -7.97
N VAL A 164 -26.86 -3.68 -8.01
CA VAL A 164 -27.31 -4.40 -6.82
C VAL A 164 -26.11 -4.94 -6.04
N GLY A 165 -25.14 -5.56 -6.71
CA GLY A 165 -23.90 -6.04 -6.10
C GLY A 165 -23.13 -4.91 -5.40
N GLY A 166 -23.03 -3.75 -6.03
CA GLY A 166 -22.40 -2.57 -5.43
C GLY A 166 -23.10 -2.09 -4.16
N VAL A 167 -24.42 -2.01 -4.17
CA VAL A 167 -25.22 -1.65 -2.98
C VAL A 167 -25.04 -2.69 -1.88
N VAL A 168 -25.14 -3.99 -2.21
CA VAL A 168 -24.92 -5.07 -1.25
C VAL A 168 -23.53 -4.94 -0.63
N LEU A 169 -22.47 -4.72 -1.41
CA LEU A 169 -21.12 -4.53 -0.87
C LEU A 169 -21.02 -3.33 0.07
N LEU A 170 -21.62 -2.19 -0.26
CA LEU A 170 -21.63 -1.02 0.61
C LEU A 170 -22.33 -1.33 1.95
N VAL A 171 -23.47 -2.03 1.91
CA VAL A 171 -24.18 -2.48 3.11
C VAL A 171 -23.32 -3.46 3.91
N MET A 172 -22.68 -4.43 3.25
CA MET A 172 -21.80 -5.40 3.90
C MET A 172 -20.64 -4.69 4.60
N VAL A 173 -19.96 -3.74 3.94
CA VAL A 173 -18.87 -2.96 4.54
C VAL A 173 -19.33 -2.14 5.74
N ALA A 174 -20.53 -1.54 5.68
CA ALA A 174 -21.04 -0.67 6.75
C ALA A 174 -21.56 -1.43 7.98
N LYS A 175 -22.01 -2.68 7.83
CA LYS A 175 -22.74 -3.41 8.88
C LYS A 175 -22.05 -4.67 9.38
N SER A 176 -21.05 -5.18 8.66
CA SER A 176 -20.52 -6.52 8.91
C SER A 176 -19.16 -6.49 9.58
N THR A 177 -18.94 -7.42 10.51
CA THR A 177 -17.62 -7.73 11.05
C THR A 177 -17.37 -9.23 10.99
N ALA A 178 -16.09 -9.63 10.96
CA ALA A 178 -15.72 -11.05 10.93
C ALA A 178 -16.15 -11.83 12.19
N LEU A 179 -16.59 -11.16 13.25
CA LEU A 179 -17.04 -11.79 14.49
C LEU A 179 -18.51 -12.19 14.47
N GLN A 180 -19.29 -11.71 13.50
CA GLN A 180 -20.72 -11.93 13.44
C GLN A 180 -21.05 -13.29 12.81
N GLY A 181 -21.84 -14.13 13.49
CA GLY A 181 -22.15 -15.49 13.04
C GLY A 181 -22.87 -15.56 11.69
N TRP A 182 -23.72 -14.59 11.36
CA TRP A 182 -24.45 -14.55 10.08
C TRP A 182 -23.50 -14.43 8.87
N MET A 183 -22.28 -13.89 9.05
CA MET A 183 -21.26 -13.87 8.00
C MET A 183 -20.86 -15.29 7.58
N TYR A 184 -20.73 -16.20 8.54
CA TYR A 184 -20.40 -17.60 8.31
C TYR A 184 -21.59 -18.40 7.77
N LYS A 185 -22.81 -18.00 8.12
CA LYS A 185 -24.08 -18.59 7.65
C LYS A 185 -24.58 -18.02 6.31
N GLY A 186 -23.76 -17.23 5.61
CA GLY A 186 -24.08 -16.79 4.24
C GLY A 186 -23.55 -15.43 3.85
N GLY A 187 -23.25 -14.53 4.80
CA GLY A 187 -22.76 -13.20 4.49
C GLY A 187 -21.48 -13.19 3.64
N PHE A 188 -20.56 -14.14 3.85
CA PHE A 188 -19.36 -14.25 3.01
C PHE A 188 -19.66 -14.70 1.58
N THR A 189 -20.53 -15.69 1.39
CA THR A 189 -20.94 -16.13 0.03
C THR A 189 -21.70 -15.01 -0.67
N LEU A 190 -22.58 -14.30 0.03
CA LEU A 190 -23.30 -13.14 -0.49
C LEU A 190 -22.33 -12.02 -0.92
N THR A 191 -21.33 -11.73 -0.08
CA THR A 191 -20.29 -10.74 -0.39
C THR A 191 -19.51 -11.14 -1.65
N ALA A 192 -19.15 -12.42 -1.78
CA ALA A 192 -18.44 -12.93 -2.95
C ALA A 192 -19.29 -12.85 -4.24
N VAL A 193 -20.59 -13.19 -4.17
CA VAL A 193 -21.52 -13.04 -5.30
C VAL A 193 -21.67 -11.57 -5.70
N ALA A 194 -21.84 -10.68 -4.72
CA ALA A 194 -21.96 -9.24 -4.95
C ALA A 194 -20.69 -8.64 -5.58
N ALA A 195 -19.51 -9.00 -5.06
CA ALA A 195 -18.22 -8.65 -5.65
C ALA A 195 -18.08 -9.16 -7.09
N GLY A 196 -18.47 -10.43 -7.31
CA GLY A 196 -18.47 -11.03 -8.63
C GLY A 196 -19.36 -10.31 -9.65
N ALA A 197 -20.54 -9.86 -9.24
CA ALA A 197 -21.44 -9.08 -10.09
C ALA A 197 -20.84 -7.72 -10.48
N VAL A 198 -20.18 -7.03 -9.54
CA VAL A 198 -19.45 -5.79 -9.82
C VAL A 198 -18.28 -6.05 -10.78
N VAL A 199 -17.50 -7.12 -10.58
CA VAL A 199 -16.41 -7.50 -11.49
C VAL A 199 -16.92 -7.80 -12.90
N LEU A 200 -18.05 -8.49 -13.02
CA LEU A 200 -18.69 -8.76 -14.31
C LEU A 200 -19.13 -7.45 -15.00
N ALA A 201 -19.71 -6.51 -14.26
CA ALA A 201 -20.09 -5.20 -14.79
C ALA A 201 -18.88 -4.37 -15.26
N ILE A 202 -17.76 -4.43 -14.53
CA ILE A 202 -16.49 -3.82 -14.95
C ILE A 202 -16.00 -4.45 -16.25
N ALA A 203 -16.03 -5.78 -16.36
CA ALA A 203 -15.56 -6.51 -17.53
C ALA A 203 -16.42 -6.24 -18.78
N GLU A 204 -17.72 -6.07 -18.62
CA GLU A 204 -18.65 -5.70 -19.71
C GLU A 204 -18.64 -4.20 -20.04
N GLY A 205 -18.00 -3.38 -19.21
CA GLY A 205 -17.90 -1.93 -19.41
C GLY A 205 -19.22 -1.20 -19.13
N VAL A 206 -20.03 -1.69 -18.19
CA VAL A 206 -21.36 -1.15 -17.87
C VAL A 206 -21.45 -0.56 -16.46
N GLY A 207 -22.46 0.27 -16.22
CA GLY A 207 -22.67 0.94 -14.94
C GLY A 207 -21.65 2.06 -14.66
N PRO A 208 -21.57 2.55 -13.41
CA PRO A 208 -20.67 3.66 -13.04
C PRO A 208 -19.20 3.22 -12.95
N TYR A 209 -18.94 1.91 -12.85
CA TYR A 209 -17.63 1.37 -12.49
C TYR A 209 -16.50 1.73 -13.46
N PRO A 210 -16.67 1.66 -14.80
CA PRO A 210 -15.60 2.03 -15.72
C PRO A 210 -15.19 3.49 -15.54
N LYS A 211 -16.11 4.40 -15.24
CA LYS A 211 -15.79 5.82 -15.02
C LYS A 211 -15.13 6.05 -13.67
N VAL A 212 -15.68 5.46 -12.61
CA VAL A 212 -15.20 5.67 -11.23
C VAL A 212 -13.87 4.96 -11.00
N LEU A 213 -13.78 3.66 -11.30
CA LEU A 213 -12.61 2.83 -10.97
C LEU A 213 -11.45 3.01 -11.95
N SER A 214 -11.67 3.64 -13.12
CA SER A 214 -10.58 3.97 -14.03
C SER A 214 -9.89 5.30 -13.71
N ASN A 215 -10.24 5.99 -12.62
CA ASN A 215 -9.50 7.19 -12.23
C ASN A 215 -8.02 6.85 -11.96
N GLY A 216 -7.12 7.84 -12.15
CA GLY A 216 -5.68 7.63 -12.01
C GLY A 216 -5.24 7.14 -10.62
N VAL A 217 -5.91 7.62 -9.57
CA VAL A 217 -5.63 7.31 -8.16
C VAL A 217 -6.02 5.87 -7.82
N LEU A 218 -7.23 5.43 -8.15
CA LEU A 218 -7.71 4.07 -7.91
C LEU A 218 -6.93 3.06 -8.75
N ARG A 219 -6.58 3.39 -10.00
CA ARG A 219 -5.66 2.56 -10.80
C ARG A 219 -4.25 2.50 -10.22
N LEU A 220 -3.78 3.56 -9.56
CA LEU A 220 -2.50 3.53 -8.86
C LEU A 220 -2.60 2.64 -7.61
N ALA A 221 -3.63 2.84 -6.79
CA ALA A 221 -3.90 2.02 -5.61
C ALA A 221 -3.99 0.52 -5.98
N GLY A 222 -4.73 0.18 -7.04
CA GLY A 222 -4.81 -1.19 -7.54
C GLY A 222 -3.49 -1.75 -8.10
N ARG A 223 -2.58 -0.90 -8.58
CA ARG A 223 -1.25 -1.35 -9.02
C ARG A 223 -0.33 -1.71 -7.86
N VAL A 224 -0.42 -0.99 -6.74
CA VAL A 224 0.42 -1.19 -5.55
C VAL A 224 -0.29 -1.97 -4.44
N SER A 225 -1.53 -2.42 -4.68
CA SER A 225 -2.38 -3.06 -3.67
C SER A 225 -1.75 -4.31 -3.05
N TYR A 226 -0.95 -5.05 -3.82
CA TYR A 226 -0.24 -6.22 -3.31
C TYR A 226 0.82 -5.83 -2.28
N GLY A 227 1.66 -4.83 -2.58
CA GLY A 227 2.62 -4.31 -1.60
C GLY A 227 1.91 -3.75 -0.36
N LEU A 228 0.82 -3.00 -0.55
CA LEU A 228 0.03 -2.48 0.56
C LEU A 228 -0.54 -3.61 1.43
N TYR A 229 -1.08 -4.65 0.81
CA TYR A 229 -1.55 -5.85 1.48
C TYR A 229 -0.42 -6.54 2.25
N LEU A 230 0.79 -6.65 1.70
CA LEU A 230 1.92 -7.25 2.40
C LEU A 230 2.32 -6.45 3.66
N TRP A 231 2.51 -5.14 3.52
CA TRP A 231 3.13 -4.32 4.55
C TRP A 231 2.17 -3.84 5.64
N HIS A 232 0.86 -3.70 5.37
CA HIS A 232 -0.03 -3.02 6.31
C HIS A 232 -0.08 -3.69 7.69
N LEU A 233 -0.39 -4.99 7.79
CA LEU A 233 -0.61 -5.60 9.11
C LEU A 233 0.67 -5.66 9.98
N PRO A 234 1.84 -6.08 9.47
CA PRO A 234 3.07 -6.05 10.27
C PRO A 234 3.44 -4.64 10.74
N VAL A 235 3.23 -3.63 9.89
CA VAL A 235 3.49 -2.22 10.24
C VAL A 235 2.51 -1.73 11.30
N PHE A 236 1.22 -2.02 11.15
CA PHE A 236 0.21 -1.67 12.14
C PHE A 236 0.51 -2.32 13.48
N ASN A 237 0.75 -3.63 13.51
CA ASN A 237 1.06 -4.34 14.75
C ASN A 237 2.34 -3.82 15.39
N TYR A 238 3.39 -3.56 14.60
CA TYR A 238 4.65 -2.98 15.07
C TYR A 238 4.48 -1.60 15.70
N VAL A 239 3.74 -0.70 15.05
CA VAL A 239 3.45 0.63 15.59
C VAL A 239 2.63 0.51 16.87
N PHE A 240 1.58 -0.32 16.87
CA PHE A 240 0.68 -0.44 18.02
C PHE A 240 1.35 -1.05 19.25
N ARG A 241 2.22 -2.05 19.09
CA ARG A 241 2.97 -2.68 20.20
C ARG A 241 4.05 -1.76 20.78
N ASN A 242 4.70 -0.93 19.95
CA ASN A 242 5.81 -0.08 20.37
C ASN A 242 5.41 1.34 20.79
N THR A 243 4.15 1.72 20.64
CA THR A 243 3.64 3.04 21.06
C THR A 243 2.43 2.94 22.01
N PRO A 244 2.45 2.09 23.06
CA PRO A 244 1.28 1.79 23.89
C PRO A 244 0.71 3.00 24.65
N THR A 245 1.44 4.11 24.75
CA THR A 245 1.01 5.35 25.39
C THR A 245 0.34 6.34 24.43
N TRP A 246 0.43 6.15 23.11
CA TRP A 246 -0.15 7.07 22.13
C TRP A 246 -1.67 6.87 22.01
N SER A 247 -2.44 7.89 21.67
CA SER A 247 -3.85 7.70 21.33
C SER A 247 -4.01 6.97 19.98
N ALA A 248 -5.19 6.40 19.71
CA ALA A 248 -5.43 5.55 18.54
C ALA A 248 -5.26 6.27 17.20
N VAL A 249 -5.62 7.55 17.13
CA VAL A 249 -5.58 8.35 15.89
C VAL A 249 -4.14 8.55 15.40
N PRO A 250 -3.19 9.09 16.20
CA PRO A 250 -1.79 9.17 15.81
C PRO A 250 -1.18 7.84 15.39
N ARG A 251 -1.46 6.74 16.13
CA ARG A 251 -0.95 5.40 15.76
C ARG A 251 -1.44 4.97 14.40
N THR A 252 -2.74 5.16 14.13
CA THR A 252 -3.36 4.81 12.85
C THR A 252 -2.75 5.61 11.70
N LEU A 253 -2.59 6.93 11.88
CA LEU A 253 -2.00 7.80 10.87
C LEU A 253 -0.54 7.44 10.56
N VAL A 254 0.27 7.18 11.60
CA VAL A 254 1.67 6.75 11.44
C VAL A 254 1.76 5.38 10.79
N ALA A 255 0.97 4.40 11.24
CA ALA A 255 0.95 3.07 10.65
C ALA A 255 0.52 3.10 9.18
N LEU A 256 -0.49 3.92 8.84
CA LEU A 256 -0.94 4.11 7.47
C LEU A 256 0.15 4.76 6.61
N GLY A 257 0.75 5.85 7.08
CA GLY A 257 1.85 6.54 6.39
C GLY A 257 3.06 5.63 6.15
N ALA A 258 3.48 4.89 7.17
CA ALA A 258 4.57 3.91 7.07
C ALA A 258 4.23 2.76 6.11
N SER A 259 2.99 2.26 6.12
CA SER A 259 2.53 1.21 5.20
C SER A 259 2.60 1.68 3.75
N PHE A 260 2.15 2.90 3.44
CA PHE A 260 2.27 3.48 2.10
C PHE A 260 3.71 3.75 1.70
N ALA A 261 4.55 4.24 2.61
CA ALA A 261 5.96 4.49 2.33
C ALA A 261 6.71 3.19 2.00
N LEU A 262 6.54 2.14 2.82
CA LEU A 262 7.13 0.82 2.58
C LEU A 262 6.58 0.17 1.31
N THR A 263 5.29 0.33 1.04
CA THR A 263 4.67 -0.11 -0.23
C THR A 263 5.30 0.60 -1.43
N GLY A 264 5.48 1.93 -1.35
CA GLY A 264 6.12 2.72 -2.40
C GLY A 264 7.56 2.28 -2.64
N ALA A 265 8.33 2.10 -1.57
CA ALA A 265 9.71 1.60 -1.64
C ALA A 265 9.76 0.18 -2.23
N SER A 266 8.93 -0.74 -1.74
CA SER A 266 8.79 -2.10 -2.25
C SER A 266 8.46 -2.12 -3.74
N TRP A 267 7.48 -1.30 -4.15
CA TRP A 267 7.08 -1.18 -5.54
C TRP A 267 8.23 -0.69 -6.42
N MET A 268 8.92 0.38 -6.01
CA MET A 268 9.98 1.01 -6.81
C MET A 268 11.23 0.15 -6.90
N LEU A 269 11.63 -0.50 -5.81
CA LEU A 269 12.90 -1.22 -5.73
C LEU A 269 12.79 -2.68 -6.16
N ILE A 270 11.65 -3.33 -5.90
CA ILE A 270 11.50 -4.78 -6.02
C ILE A 270 10.49 -5.12 -7.10
N GLU A 271 9.22 -4.78 -6.88
CA GLU A 271 8.13 -5.28 -7.72
C GLU A 271 8.27 -4.79 -9.17
N ARG A 272 8.55 -3.50 -9.36
CA ARG A 272 8.68 -2.94 -10.71
C ARG A 272 9.91 -3.48 -11.45
N VAL A 273 11.01 -3.78 -10.74
CA VAL A 273 12.20 -4.41 -11.33
C VAL A 273 11.90 -5.86 -11.75
N ALA A 274 11.26 -6.63 -10.87
CA ALA A 274 10.85 -8.00 -11.16
C ALA A 274 9.84 -8.06 -12.32
N LEU A 275 8.87 -7.14 -12.34
CA LEU A 275 7.90 -7.01 -13.43
C LEU A 275 8.52 -6.56 -14.75
N ALA A 276 9.59 -5.76 -14.75
CA ALA A 276 10.30 -5.44 -15.99
C ALA A 276 10.98 -6.67 -16.61
N ARG A 277 11.44 -7.62 -15.78
CA ARG A 277 12.02 -8.91 -16.24
C ARG A 277 10.95 -9.88 -16.75
N LYS A 278 9.70 -9.74 -16.30
CA LYS A 278 8.55 -10.55 -16.73
C LYS A 278 8.38 -10.55 -18.25
N ASP A 279 8.46 -9.37 -18.88
CA ASP A 279 8.23 -9.24 -20.32
C ASP A 279 9.42 -9.78 -21.13
N LYS A 280 10.63 -9.80 -20.55
CA LYS A 280 11.81 -10.43 -21.14
C LYS A 280 11.73 -11.96 -21.13
N TRP A 281 11.29 -12.57 -20.04
CA TRP A 281 11.34 -14.04 -19.85
C TRP A 281 10.04 -14.75 -20.23
N PHE A 282 8.91 -14.08 -20.05
CA PHE A 282 7.58 -14.64 -20.28
C PHE A 282 6.74 -13.80 -21.24
N GLY A 283 7.38 -12.89 -21.99
CA GLY A 283 6.75 -12.15 -23.07
C GLY A 283 6.13 -13.11 -24.09
N SER A 284 4.80 -13.11 -24.16
CA SER A 284 4.10 -13.70 -25.30
C SER A 284 4.35 -12.79 -26.50
N ARG A 285 4.92 -13.31 -27.60
CA ARG A 285 4.75 -12.72 -28.93
C ARG A 285 3.25 -12.78 -29.29
N VAL A 286 2.44 -11.95 -28.66
CA VAL A 286 1.15 -11.57 -29.23
C VAL A 286 1.47 -10.30 -29.98
N ALA A 287 1.43 -10.39 -31.31
CA ALA A 287 1.56 -9.24 -32.18
C ALA A 287 0.49 -8.22 -31.79
N HIS A 288 0.89 -7.17 -31.10
CA HIS A 288 0.13 -5.93 -31.04
C HIS A 288 1.03 -4.88 -31.66
N GLY A 289 0.73 -4.58 -32.92
CA GLY A 289 1.21 -3.39 -33.63
C GLY A 289 0.64 -2.12 -33.02
N VAL A 290 0.90 -1.91 -31.73
CA VAL A 290 0.74 -0.63 -31.06
C VAL A 290 2.01 -0.46 -30.26
N SER A 291 2.95 0.32 -30.80
CA SER A 291 4.03 0.87 -29.99
C SER A 291 3.37 1.75 -28.93
N VAL A 292 3.12 1.18 -27.75
CA VAL A 292 2.82 1.99 -26.58
C VAL A 292 4.12 2.68 -26.21
N THR A 293 4.38 3.83 -26.84
CA THR A 293 5.27 4.82 -26.26
C THR A 293 4.74 5.06 -24.85
N LYS A 294 5.50 4.62 -23.83
CA LYS A 294 5.11 4.85 -22.43
C LYS A 294 4.98 6.37 -22.27
N PRO A 295 3.77 6.93 -22.04
CA PRO A 295 3.67 8.34 -21.77
C PRO A 295 4.46 8.62 -20.48
N ALA A 296 5.27 9.67 -20.49
CA ALA A 296 5.85 10.18 -19.25
C ALA A 296 4.70 10.41 -18.26
N PRO A 297 4.84 10.02 -16.98
CA PRO A 297 3.75 10.21 -16.04
C PRO A 297 3.39 11.69 -15.94
N PRO A 298 2.09 12.01 -15.82
CA PRO A 298 1.63 13.39 -15.70
C PRO A 298 2.40 14.12 -14.59
N VAL A 299 2.65 15.41 -14.77
CA VAL A 299 3.32 16.27 -13.79
C VAL A 299 2.72 16.12 -12.38
N LEU A 300 1.39 16.01 -12.29
CA LEU A 300 0.67 15.73 -11.04
C LEU A 300 1.08 14.40 -10.38
N THR A 301 1.32 13.35 -11.17
CA THR A 301 1.78 12.05 -10.64
C THR A 301 3.20 12.17 -10.06
N GLN A 302 4.06 13.00 -10.66
CA GLN A 302 5.41 13.26 -10.14
C GLN A 302 5.37 14.00 -8.81
N TYR A 303 4.48 14.99 -8.68
CA TYR A 303 4.26 15.71 -7.41
C TYR A 303 3.69 14.82 -6.30
N VAL A 304 2.73 13.94 -6.63
CA VAL A 304 2.21 12.96 -5.67
C VAL A 304 3.30 12.03 -5.17
N TRP A 305 4.17 11.53 -6.06
CA TRP A 305 5.28 10.67 -5.65
C TRP A 305 6.33 11.40 -4.82
N ARG A 306 6.68 12.64 -5.18
CA ARG A 306 7.57 13.48 -4.37
C ARG A 306 6.97 13.73 -2.98
N GLY A 307 5.65 13.98 -2.90
CA GLY A 307 4.94 14.11 -1.63
C GLY A 307 5.00 12.85 -0.77
N ILE A 308 4.73 11.68 -1.36
CA ILE A 308 4.80 10.38 -0.65
C ILE A 308 6.21 10.12 -0.12
N ILE A 309 7.25 10.36 -0.93
CA ILE A 309 8.65 10.16 -0.53
C ILE A 309 9.04 11.13 0.59
N ALA A 310 8.63 12.40 0.50
CA ALA A 310 8.91 13.42 1.51
C ALA A 310 8.25 13.09 2.85
N VAL A 311 6.95 12.78 2.84
CA VAL A 311 6.19 12.41 4.04
C VAL A 311 6.71 11.11 4.65
N GLY A 312 7.01 10.10 3.81
CA GLY A 312 7.58 8.83 4.27
C GLY A 312 8.97 8.98 4.88
N SER A 313 9.88 9.71 4.22
CA SER A 313 11.23 9.97 4.75
C SER A 313 11.18 10.74 6.07
N ALA A 314 10.32 11.75 6.16
CA ALA A 314 10.14 12.51 7.39
C ALA A 314 9.56 11.67 8.52
N SER A 315 8.59 10.80 8.22
CA SER A 315 8.03 9.87 9.20
C SER A 315 9.10 8.90 9.73
N VAL A 316 9.96 8.38 8.85
CA VAL A 316 11.07 7.48 9.23
C VAL A 316 12.10 8.21 10.10
N VAL A 317 12.51 9.42 9.72
CA VAL A 317 13.46 10.21 10.51
C VAL A 317 12.86 10.59 11.87
N THR A 318 11.56 10.91 11.91
CA THR A 318 10.84 11.18 13.16
C THR A 318 10.84 9.97 14.07
N LEU A 319 10.56 8.78 13.53
CA LEU A 319 10.59 7.52 14.27
C LEU A 319 12.00 7.18 14.77
N ALA A 320 13.03 7.38 13.94
CA ALA A 320 14.42 7.12 14.31
C ALA A 320 14.88 8.06 15.44
N VAL A 321 14.63 9.37 15.29
CA VAL A 321 15.05 10.36 16.29
C VAL A 321 14.22 10.25 17.57
N ALA A 322 12.90 10.03 17.48
CA ALA A 322 12.05 9.88 18.65
C ALA A 322 12.39 8.66 19.52
N ASN A 323 13.07 7.65 18.97
CA ASN A 323 13.53 6.46 19.70
C ASN A 323 14.96 6.57 20.25
N VAL A 324 15.78 7.49 19.71
CA VAL A 324 17.16 7.73 20.17
C VAL A 324 17.23 8.88 21.17
N TRP A 325 16.26 9.80 21.16
CA TRP A 325 16.29 11.03 21.97
C TRP A 325 15.96 10.78 23.45
N PRO A 326 16.67 11.42 24.41
CA PRO A 326 16.44 11.24 25.85
C PRO A 326 15.00 11.55 26.26
N ARG A 327 14.45 10.76 27.19
CA ARG A 327 13.09 10.96 27.73
C ARG A 327 12.98 12.12 28.73
N SER A 328 14.11 12.62 29.22
CA SER A 328 14.17 13.72 30.19
C SER A 328 13.98 15.06 29.49
N GLU A 329 13.22 15.96 30.13
CA GLU A 329 13.16 17.37 29.71
C GLU A 329 14.57 17.96 29.71
N ILE A 330 14.94 18.64 28.62
CA ILE A 330 16.24 19.30 28.55
C ILE A 330 16.09 20.63 29.29
N PRO A 331 16.84 20.89 30.38
CA PRO A 331 16.84 22.20 30.99
C PRO A 331 17.44 23.18 29.98
N MET A 332 16.72 24.23 29.62
CA MET A 332 17.31 25.35 28.89
C MET A 332 18.30 26.03 29.83
N THR A 333 19.59 25.78 29.67
CA THR A 333 20.63 26.58 30.32
C THR A 333 20.71 27.95 29.65
N ASP A 334 21.03 28.99 30.43
CA ASP A 334 21.09 30.43 30.07
C ASP A 334 21.93 30.82 28.83
N ARG A 335 22.56 29.86 28.14
CA ARG A 335 23.44 30.08 26.98
C ARG A 335 22.74 30.04 25.61
N MET A 336 21.45 29.67 25.53
CA MET A 336 20.67 29.79 24.30
C MET A 336 19.91 31.11 24.29
N GLY A 337 20.64 32.20 24.10
CA GLY A 337 20.08 33.55 23.99
C GLY A 337 19.31 33.72 22.69
N TYR A 338 17.99 33.56 22.74
CA TYR A 338 17.00 34.40 22.06
C TYR A 338 15.66 34.22 22.78
N ALA A 339 15.30 35.25 23.55
CA ALA A 339 14.09 35.33 24.34
C ALA A 339 12.86 35.56 23.46
N LEU A 340 11.74 34.92 23.81
CA LEU A 340 10.41 35.54 23.99
C LEU A 340 9.38 34.41 24.19
N ILE A 341 9.06 34.14 25.46
CA ILE A 341 7.82 33.57 26.05
C ILE A 341 8.24 32.72 27.27
N ALA A 342 7.75 33.14 28.44
CA ALA A 342 8.03 32.59 29.76
C ALA A 342 7.78 31.07 29.88
N ASP A 343 8.61 30.39 30.68
CA ASP A 343 8.43 29.02 31.18
C ASP A 343 7.88 27.98 30.20
N PHE A 344 8.35 28.05 28.95
CA PHE A 344 7.95 27.07 27.95
C PHE A 344 8.79 25.79 28.11
N HIS A 345 8.33 24.89 28.98
CA HIS A 345 8.89 23.55 29.08
C HIS A 345 8.78 22.85 27.72
N LEU A 346 9.93 22.69 27.05
CA LEU A 346 10.05 22.00 25.77
C LEU A 346 9.86 20.49 26.01
N ASN A 347 8.60 20.11 26.20
CA ASN A 347 8.23 18.70 26.26
C ASN A 347 8.56 18.02 24.92
N ARG A 348 8.57 16.69 24.93
CA ARG A 348 8.95 15.87 23.76
C ARG A 348 8.24 16.27 22.46
N TYR A 349 7.01 16.76 22.53
CA TYR A 349 6.24 17.16 21.35
C TYR A 349 6.78 18.43 20.70
N TRP A 350 7.17 19.43 21.48
CA TRP A 350 7.77 20.67 20.97
C TRP A 350 9.19 20.46 20.43
N GLN A 351 9.95 19.55 21.04
CA GLN A 351 11.28 19.18 20.53
C GLN A 351 11.18 18.47 19.17
N VAL A 352 10.22 17.54 19.04
CA VAL A 352 9.91 16.91 17.75
C VAL A 352 9.41 17.96 16.75
N ALA A 353 8.56 18.91 17.17
CA ALA A 353 8.09 19.98 16.29
C ALA A 353 9.24 20.88 15.77
N LEU A 354 10.18 21.29 16.63
CA LEU A 354 11.37 22.06 16.22
C LEU A 354 12.28 21.27 15.29
N LEU A 355 12.47 19.98 15.57
CA LEU A 355 13.21 19.07 14.69
C LEU A 355 12.53 18.95 13.32
N TRP A 356 11.19 18.90 13.29
CA TRP A 356 10.41 18.94 12.06
C TRP A 356 10.60 20.25 11.31
N MET A 357 10.62 21.39 12.00
CA MET A 357 10.86 22.71 11.39
C MET A 357 12.24 22.81 10.74
N LEU A 358 13.26 22.10 11.27
CA LEU A 358 14.62 22.08 10.72
C LEU A 358 14.83 21.02 9.63
N LEU A 359 14.24 19.83 9.77
CA LEU A 359 14.43 18.71 8.85
C LEU A 359 13.50 18.75 7.63
N MET A 360 12.27 19.25 7.77
CA MET A 360 11.33 19.36 6.63
C MET A 360 11.91 20.14 5.46
N PRO A 361 12.55 21.31 5.65
CA PRO A 361 13.18 22.05 4.56
C PRO A 361 14.29 21.23 3.87
N LEU A 362 15.14 20.53 4.64
CA LEU A 362 16.21 19.69 4.10
C LEU A 362 15.66 18.50 3.29
N ILE A 363 14.62 17.85 3.80
CA ILE A 363 13.95 16.74 3.12
C ILE A 363 13.23 17.23 1.87
N ALA A 364 12.57 18.39 1.93
CA ALA A 364 11.93 19.01 0.78
C ALA A 364 12.96 19.36 -0.30
N VAL A 365 14.06 20.02 0.06
CA VAL A 365 15.16 20.34 -0.87
C VAL A 365 15.78 19.07 -1.44
N PHE A 366 16.02 18.04 -0.63
CA PHE A 366 16.53 16.77 -1.11
C PHE A 366 15.57 16.13 -2.13
N VAL A 367 14.28 16.02 -1.82
CA VAL A 367 13.29 15.34 -2.67
C VAL A 367 12.98 16.12 -3.95
N TRP A 368 12.95 17.45 -3.87
CA TRP A 368 12.52 18.31 -4.98
C TRP A 368 13.68 18.79 -5.87
N SER A 369 14.88 18.93 -5.31
CA SER A 369 16.02 19.52 -6.01
C SER A 369 17.17 18.54 -6.25
N LEU A 370 17.51 17.69 -5.28
CA LEU A 370 18.71 16.83 -5.34
C LEU A 370 18.43 15.41 -5.86
N LEU A 371 17.35 14.78 -5.38
CA LEU A 371 16.90 13.44 -5.76
C LEU A 371 16.68 13.27 -7.27
N PRO A 372 16.11 14.25 -8.03
CA PRO A 372 16.03 14.14 -9.49
C PRO A 372 17.41 14.05 -10.15
N ARG A 373 18.39 14.82 -9.67
CA ARG A 373 19.74 14.90 -10.22
C ARG A 373 20.55 13.64 -9.94
N LEU A 374 20.47 13.12 -8.71
CA LEU A 374 21.11 11.86 -8.31
C LEU A 374 20.50 10.65 -9.03
N ALA A 375 19.21 10.73 -9.39
CA ALA A 375 18.48 9.69 -10.10
C ALA A 375 18.67 9.69 -11.63
N SER A 376 19.41 10.65 -12.19
CA SER A 376 19.62 10.83 -13.64
C SER A 376 20.25 9.60 -14.31
N SER A 377 21.08 8.84 -13.58
CA SER A 377 21.75 7.61 -14.05
C SER A 377 20.85 6.38 -14.09
N ARG A 378 19.65 6.43 -13.49
CA ARG A 378 18.71 5.31 -13.47
C ARG A 378 17.43 5.70 -14.22
N PRO A 379 17.22 5.22 -15.47
CA PRO A 379 16.06 5.54 -16.31
C PRO A 379 14.71 5.32 -15.59
N MET A 380 14.73 4.39 -14.64
CA MET A 380 13.62 3.99 -13.81
C MET A 380 13.19 5.07 -12.79
N LEU A 381 14.13 5.77 -12.16
CA LEU A 381 13.85 6.86 -11.22
C LEU A 381 13.61 8.17 -11.96
N ARG A 382 14.34 8.40 -13.08
CA ARG A 382 14.13 9.52 -14.01
C ARG A 382 12.68 9.64 -14.46
N SER A 383 12.03 8.51 -14.73
CA SER A 383 10.62 8.51 -15.14
C SER A 383 9.63 8.88 -14.03
N PHE A 384 10.04 8.89 -12.75
CA PHE A 384 9.15 9.19 -11.60
C PHE A 384 9.40 10.58 -11.06
N VAL A 385 10.67 10.95 -10.98
CA VAL A 385 11.09 12.22 -10.40
C VAL A 385 11.08 13.34 -11.45
N GLY A 386 11.15 13.01 -12.75
CA GLY A 386 11.08 13.98 -13.84
C GLY A 386 12.41 14.68 -14.07
N ASP A 387 12.86 14.71 -15.33
CA ASP A 387 14.21 15.16 -15.71
C ASP A 387 14.28 16.66 -16.07
N ARG A 388 13.13 17.33 -16.21
CA ARG A 388 13.03 18.67 -16.82
C ARG A 388 12.10 19.65 -16.10
N ALA A 389 11.57 19.29 -14.93
CA ALA A 389 10.68 20.18 -14.17
C ALA A 389 11.45 21.03 -13.13
N LEU A 390 12.58 21.60 -13.52
CA LEU A 390 13.14 22.76 -12.83
C LEU A 390 13.06 23.93 -13.80
N PRO A 391 12.41 25.06 -13.43
CA PRO A 391 12.71 26.33 -14.06
C PRO A 391 14.23 26.52 -14.01
N ARG A 392 14.85 27.01 -15.10
CA ARG A 392 16.26 27.39 -15.06
C ARG A 392 16.42 28.43 -13.95
N VAL A 393 17.06 28.03 -12.85
CA VAL A 393 17.51 28.96 -11.83
C VAL A 393 18.78 29.59 -12.39
N ASN A 394 18.64 30.78 -12.98
CA ASN A 394 19.78 31.64 -13.26
C ASN A 394 20.22 32.22 -11.92
N PHE A 395 21.47 31.95 -11.55
CA PHE A 395 22.06 32.36 -10.27
C PHE A 395 22.60 33.79 -10.29
N ASP A 396 22.39 34.54 -11.38
CA ASP A 396 23.12 35.78 -11.61
C ASP A 396 22.49 37.03 -11.00
N ASP A 397 21.28 37.00 -10.43
CA ASP A 397 20.78 38.13 -9.66
C ASP A 397 19.94 37.68 -8.45
N THR A 398 20.50 37.98 -7.27
CA THR A 398 20.05 37.63 -5.93
C THR A 398 18.66 38.14 -5.60
N VAL A 399 17.67 37.24 -5.64
CA VAL A 399 16.51 37.05 -4.72
C VAL A 399 15.41 36.35 -5.53
N VAL A 400 15.19 35.06 -5.28
CA VAL A 400 14.05 34.34 -5.86
C VAL A 400 12.91 34.36 -4.84
N VAL A 401 11.86 35.16 -5.08
CA VAL A 401 10.62 35.13 -4.29
C VAL A 401 9.57 34.30 -5.03
N GLU A 402 9.31 33.09 -4.56
CA GLU A 402 8.22 32.26 -5.07
C GLU A 402 6.98 32.45 -4.18
N THR A 403 5.89 32.94 -4.77
CA THR A 403 4.61 33.14 -4.06
C THR A 403 3.70 31.96 -4.36
N LEU A 404 3.41 31.12 -3.36
CA LEU A 404 2.46 30.02 -3.49
C LEU A 404 1.04 30.60 -3.49
N ARG A 405 0.45 30.76 -4.68
CA ARG A 405 -0.93 31.23 -4.83
C ARG A 405 -1.90 30.05 -4.73
N GLY A 406 -2.73 30.05 -3.68
CA GLY A 406 -4.01 29.34 -3.69
C GLY A 406 -5.00 30.13 -4.56
N GLY A 407 -5.92 29.45 -5.24
CA GLY A 407 -6.96 30.12 -6.01
C GLY A 407 -7.76 31.11 -5.14
N ALA A 408 -8.11 32.26 -5.75
CA ALA A 408 -8.75 33.44 -5.14
C ALA A 408 -7.88 34.18 -4.10
N ALA A 409 -7.12 35.17 -4.60
CA ALA A 409 -6.61 36.37 -3.93
C ALA A 409 -5.93 36.30 -2.53
N ASP A 410 -5.63 35.13 -1.96
CA ASP A 410 -4.84 35.03 -0.73
C ASP A 410 -3.56 34.20 -0.94
N SER A 411 -2.42 34.86 -0.77
CA SER A 411 -1.10 34.23 -0.79
C SER A 411 -0.91 33.48 0.52
N LEU A 412 -0.85 32.15 0.51
CA LEU A 412 -0.79 31.35 1.74
C LEU A 412 0.64 31.29 2.32
N ALA A 413 1.65 31.35 1.44
CA ALA A 413 3.06 31.38 1.80
C ALA A 413 3.94 32.05 0.72
N ARG A 414 5.02 32.72 1.15
CA ARG A 414 6.12 33.18 0.28
C ARG A 414 7.43 32.52 0.72
N LEU A 415 8.14 31.96 -0.25
CA LEU A 415 9.47 31.39 -0.07
C LEU A 415 10.48 32.30 -0.78
N ALA A 416 11.44 32.82 -0.05
CA ALA A 416 12.57 33.54 -0.62
C ALA A 416 13.86 32.75 -0.38
N VAL A 417 14.60 32.49 -1.45
CA VAL A 417 15.93 31.86 -1.36
C VAL A 417 16.95 32.87 -1.85
N VAL A 418 17.89 33.24 -0.96
CA VAL A 418 18.96 34.18 -1.22
C VAL A 418 20.28 33.42 -1.14
N GLY A 419 21.02 33.39 -2.24
CA GLY A 419 22.42 32.94 -2.21
C GLY A 419 23.29 34.07 -1.67
N ALA A 420 24.03 33.82 -0.58
CA ALA A 420 25.07 34.71 -0.08
C ALA A 420 26.44 34.04 -0.24
N THR A 421 27.50 34.84 -0.26
CA THR A 421 28.90 34.38 -0.42
C THR A 421 29.35 33.34 0.61
N ALA A 422 28.66 33.23 1.76
CA ALA A 422 28.97 32.28 2.84
C ALA A 422 27.89 31.19 3.07
N GLY A 423 26.84 31.09 2.25
CA GLY A 423 25.79 30.08 2.44
C GLY A 423 24.45 30.39 1.76
N LEU A 424 23.49 29.49 1.96
CA LEU A 424 22.12 29.65 1.44
C LEU A 424 21.22 30.19 2.55
N LEU A 425 20.52 31.28 2.29
CA LEU A 425 19.59 31.89 3.24
C LEU A 425 18.16 31.64 2.74
N VAL A 426 17.36 30.93 3.52
CA VAL A 426 15.98 30.58 3.17
C VAL A 426 15.05 31.34 4.11
N ALA A 427 14.23 32.22 3.56
CA ALA A 427 13.21 32.95 4.30
C ALA A 427 11.82 32.44 3.91
N VAL A 428 10.98 32.20 4.92
CA VAL A 428 9.59 31.76 4.69
C VAL A 428 8.65 32.70 5.44
N SER A 429 7.59 33.14 4.79
CA SER A 429 6.49 33.88 5.41
C SER A 429 5.17 33.15 5.15
N PHE A 430 4.32 33.05 6.16
CA PHE A 430 3.00 32.41 6.12
C PHE A 430 1.92 33.36 6.66
N GLY A 431 0.78 33.45 5.97
CA GLY A 431 -0.42 34.12 6.49
C GLY A 431 -1.26 34.81 5.42
N PRO A 432 -2.58 35.00 5.65
CA PRO A 432 -3.46 35.77 4.76
C PRO A 432 -2.95 37.22 4.67
N GLY A 433 -2.71 37.74 3.47
CA GLY A 433 -2.25 39.12 3.28
C GLY A 433 -0.80 39.44 3.68
N LEU A 434 0.00 38.46 4.14
CA LEU A 434 1.45 38.60 4.42
C LEU A 434 1.84 39.64 5.48
N THR A 435 0.99 39.86 6.48
CA THR A 435 1.25 40.79 7.60
C THR A 435 2.22 40.22 8.64
N ASN A 436 2.43 38.90 8.65
CA ASN A 436 3.40 38.26 9.51
C ASN A 436 4.78 38.29 8.82
N GLY A 437 5.72 39.05 9.39
CA GLY A 437 7.06 39.27 8.85
C GLY A 437 7.83 38.00 8.45
N TRP A 438 8.96 38.20 7.76
CA TRP A 438 9.80 37.11 7.28
C TRP A 438 10.50 36.39 8.44
N TRP A 439 10.38 35.06 8.45
CA TRP A 439 11.19 34.22 9.33
C TRP A 439 12.44 33.78 8.56
N TRP A 440 13.61 34.15 9.08
CA TRP A 440 14.90 33.88 8.44
C TRP A 440 15.50 32.59 8.99
N LEU A 441 15.80 31.62 8.12
CA LEU A 441 16.60 30.46 8.44
C LEU A 441 17.99 30.62 7.79
N VAL A 442 19.03 30.79 8.61
CA VAL A 442 20.41 30.87 8.15
C VAL A 442 21.00 29.45 8.12
N LEU A 443 21.27 28.91 6.93
CA LEU A 443 22.04 27.68 6.79
C LEU A 443 23.52 28.04 6.63
N CYS A 444 24.23 28.25 7.74
CA CYS A 444 25.69 28.33 7.72
C CYS A 444 26.27 26.92 7.58
N GLY A 445 26.94 26.67 6.45
CA GLY A 445 27.87 25.54 6.35
C GLY A 445 29.10 25.83 7.20
N ALA A 446 29.40 24.97 8.17
CA ALA A 446 30.63 25.05 8.94
C ALA A 446 31.83 24.83 8.00
N THR A 447 32.53 25.91 7.65
CA THR A 447 33.93 25.84 7.23
C THR A 447 34.80 26.31 8.38
N TYR A 448 35.57 25.35 8.91
CA TYR A 448 36.73 25.57 9.77
C TYR A 448 37.62 26.68 9.17
N MET A 449 37.78 27.79 9.88
CA MET A 449 38.97 28.65 9.84
C MET A 449 39.22 29.07 11.29
N GLY A 450 40.47 28.90 11.72
CA GLY A 450 40.91 29.03 13.12
C GLY A 450 40.88 30.44 13.68
#